data_AF-A0A8T4A4R2-F1
#
_entry.id   AF-A0A8T4A4R2-F1
#
_cell.length_a   1.000
_cell.length_b   1.000
_cell.length_c   1.000
_cell.angle_alpha   90.00
_cell.angle_beta   90.00
_cell.angle_gamma   90.00
#
_symmetry.space_group_name_H-M   'P 1'
#
loop_
_entity.id
_entity.type
_entity.pdbx_description
1 polymer ?
#
loop_
_entity_poly.entity_id
_entity_poly.type
_entity_poly.pdbx_seq_one_letter_code
_entity_poly.pdbx_strand_id
1 'polypeptide(L)'
;MVQENSYALLLSGDENRFAEEALRFQEYLVHEAKFDPSHIGIVFCTYAGTQYLLDETQAFFTRVRGEKPKADVVVLFTGHGGKGSFFPNRSALGYRDMAQLIAEHRGGVLFLNESCYSGSSVKAFEDVPALGKRQVITSSQEDELTYGGIFLDRLVASYRWRLPFRRRTIGTVEIVGKQIVRSAQGDMPVRIEEGVE
;
A
#
# COMPACT_ATOMS: atom_id res chain seq x y z
N MET A 1 -4.76 -12.32 -18.57
CA MET A 1 -5.11 -13.44 -17.67
C MET A 1 -5.96 -12.86 -16.56
N VAL A 2 -7.15 -13.41 -16.34
CA VAL A 2 -7.97 -13.08 -15.16
C VAL A 2 -7.26 -13.69 -13.96
N GLN A 3 -6.96 -12.88 -12.95
CA GLN A 3 -6.37 -13.38 -11.70
C GLN A 3 -7.49 -13.99 -10.83
N GLU A 4 -8.02 -15.16 -11.25
CA GLU A 4 -9.15 -15.85 -10.57
C GLU A 4 -8.85 -16.28 -9.12
N ASN A 5 -7.60 -16.09 -8.66
CA ASN A 5 -7.13 -16.47 -7.34
C ASN A 5 -6.48 -15.31 -6.57
N SER A 6 -6.78 -14.06 -6.92
CA SER A 6 -6.27 -12.90 -6.19
C SER A 6 -7.34 -12.28 -5.28
N TYR A 7 -6.88 -11.81 -4.12
CA TYR A 7 -7.66 -11.10 -3.12
C TYR A 7 -7.08 -9.71 -2.87
N ALA A 8 -7.90 -8.78 -2.42
CA ALA A 8 -7.44 -7.45 -2.06
C ALA A 8 -8.00 -7.01 -0.70
N LEU A 9 -7.17 -6.32 0.08
CA LEU A 9 -7.57 -5.63 1.30
C LEU A 9 -7.19 -4.16 1.19
N LEU A 10 -8.20 -3.29 1.21
CA LEU A 10 -8.02 -1.84 1.06
C LEU A 10 -8.26 -1.17 2.42
N LEU A 11 -7.24 -0.52 2.96
CA LEU A 11 -7.24 0.14 4.25
C LEU A 11 -7.17 1.65 4.01
N SER A 12 -8.11 2.41 4.56
CA SER A 12 -8.09 3.87 4.48
C SER A 12 -7.81 4.51 5.83
N GLY A 13 -7.16 5.67 5.82
CA GLY A 13 -7.01 6.55 6.97
C GLY A 13 -8.31 7.25 7.41
N ASP A 14 -8.17 8.29 8.22
CA ASP A 14 -9.28 8.97 8.92
C ASP A 14 -9.96 10.10 8.14
N GLU A 15 -9.51 10.39 6.92
CA GLU A 15 -10.06 11.46 6.08
C GLU A 15 -10.82 10.89 4.88
N ASN A 16 -11.90 11.58 4.48
CA ASN A 16 -12.76 11.16 3.36
C ASN A 16 -11.97 10.94 2.07
N ARG A 17 -10.94 11.76 1.80
CA ARG A 17 -10.09 11.59 0.61
C ARG A 17 -9.41 10.22 0.55
N PHE A 18 -9.03 9.63 1.68
CA PHE A 18 -8.38 8.32 1.71
C PHE A 18 -9.40 7.21 1.42
N ALA A 19 -10.64 7.36 1.89
CA ALA A 19 -11.73 6.46 1.54
C ALA A 19 -12.06 6.53 0.03
N GLU A 20 -12.11 7.73 -0.54
CA GLU A 20 -12.29 7.94 -1.98
C GLU A 20 -11.15 7.33 -2.81
N GLU A 21 -9.90 7.47 -2.35
CA GLU A 21 -8.72 6.85 -2.97
C GLU A 21 -8.81 5.32 -2.96
N ALA A 22 -9.20 4.72 -1.82
CA ALA A 22 -9.39 3.27 -1.71
C ALA A 22 -10.51 2.78 -2.64
N LEU A 23 -11.64 3.48 -2.71
CA LEU A 23 -12.76 3.14 -3.59
C LEU A 23 -12.38 3.24 -5.07
N ARG A 24 -11.67 4.30 -5.46
CA ARG A 24 -11.16 4.44 -6.83
C ARG A 24 -10.19 3.32 -7.20
N PHE A 25 -9.36 2.86 -6.26
CA PHE A 25 -8.50 1.70 -6.48
C PHE A 25 -9.29 0.39 -6.59
N GLN A 26 -10.36 0.22 -5.81
CA GLN A 26 -11.30 -0.90 -5.95
C GLN A 26 -11.90 -0.94 -7.36
N GLU A 27 -12.36 0.19 -7.89
CA GLU A 27 -12.92 0.27 -9.25
C GLU A 27 -11.93 -0.24 -10.28
N TYR A 28 -10.66 0.18 -10.17
CA TYR A 28 -9.59 -0.35 -11.01
C TYR A 28 -9.42 -1.87 -10.85
N LEU A 29 -9.36 -2.37 -9.62
CA LEU A 29 -9.20 -3.82 -9.36
C LEU A 29 -10.31 -4.64 -10.02
N VAL A 30 -11.56 -4.20 -9.90
CA VAL A 30 -12.72 -4.90 -10.44
C VAL A 30 -12.79 -4.76 -11.96
N HIS A 31 -12.76 -3.53 -12.48
CA HIS A 31 -13.08 -3.27 -13.88
C HIS A 31 -11.91 -3.53 -14.82
N GLU A 32 -10.67 -3.41 -14.34
CA GLU A 32 -9.48 -3.53 -15.19
C GLU A 32 -8.60 -4.70 -14.79
N ALA A 33 -8.24 -4.83 -13.50
CA ALA A 33 -7.42 -5.94 -13.02
C ALA A 33 -8.20 -7.26 -12.93
N LYS A 34 -9.54 -7.21 -13.09
CA LYS A 34 -10.46 -8.35 -13.10
C LYS A 34 -10.45 -9.17 -11.82
N PHE A 35 -10.34 -8.51 -10.67
CA PHE A 35 -10.58 -9.13 -9.37
C PHE A 35 -12.07 -9.45 -9.22
N ASP A 36 -12.37 -10.56 -8.55
CA ASP A 36 -13.73 -10.84 -8.09
C ASP A 36 -14.08 -9.86 -6.96
N PRO A 37 -15.18 -9.09 -7.07
CA PRO A 37 -15.59 -8.15 -6.02
C PRO A 37 -15.75 -8.80 -4.63
N SER A 38 -16.13 -10.08 -4.56
CA SER A 38 -16.27 -10.83 -3.29
C SER A 38 -14.93 -11.15 -2.61
N HIS A 39 -13.82 -11.02 -3.35
CA HIS A 39 -12.46 -11.18 -2.82
C HIS A 39 -11.84 -9.87 -2.32
N ILE A 40 -12.58 -8.75 -2.38
CA ILE A 40 -12.09 -7.44 -1.96
C ILE A 40 -12.70 -7.05 -0.61
N GLY A 41 -11.85 -6.93 0.41
CA GLY A 41 -12.20 -6.33 1.70
C GLY A 41 -11.83 -4.85 1.73
N ILE A 42 -12.66 -4.02 2.36
CA ILE A 42 -12.38 -2.59 2.55
C ILE A 42 -12.61 -2.24 4.02
N VAL A 43 -11.64 -1.56 4.62
CA VAL A 43 -11.67 -1.11 6.01
C VAL A 43 -11.50 0.40 6.04
N PHE A 44 -12.54 1.11 6.49
CA PHE A 44 -12.52 2.56 6.62
C PHE A 44 -12.26 2.97 8.07
N CYS A 45 -11.19 3.73 8.31
CA CYS A 45 -10.83 4.17 9.67
C CYS A 45 -11.34 5.56 10.06
N THR A 46 -12.14 6.22 9.22
CA THR A 46 -12.76 7.54 9.49
C THR A 46 -13.46 7.62 10.85
N TYR A 47 -14.00 6.50 11.35
CA TYR A 47 -14.71 6.45 12.63
C TYR A 47 -14.26 5.30 13.55
N ALA A 48 -13.19 4.59 13.20
CA ALA A 48 -12.77 3.38 13.88
C ALA A 48 -11.31 3.45 14.35
N GLY A 49 -11.02 2.88 15.52
CA GLY A 49 -9.66 2.92 16.08
C GLY A 49 -8.70 1.93 15.41
N THR A 50 -7.40 2.04 15.73
CA THR A 50 -6.36 1.12 15.23
C THR A 50 -6.67 -0.35 15.48
N GLN A 51 -7.27 -0.69 16.63
CA GLN A 51 -7.63 -2.08 16.95
C GLN A 51 -8.64 -2.66 15.96
N TYR A 52 -9.64 -1.87 15.55
CA TYR A 52 -10.61 -2.31 14.55
C TYR A 52 -9.94 -2.66 13.22
N LEU A 53 -8.98 -1.85 12.76
CA LEU A 53 -8.21 -2.17 11.56
C LEU A 53 -7.46 -3.49 11.70
N LEU A 54 -6.82 -3.72 12.86
CA LEU A 54 -6.10 -4.97 13.13
C LEU A 54 -7.03 -6.17 13.11
N ASP A 55 -8.20 -6.06 13.76
CA ASP A 55 -9.18 -7.14 13.83
C ASP A 55 -9.73 -7.49 12.44
N GLU A 56 -10.10 -6.48 11.64
CA GLU A 56 -10.57 -6.68 10.26
C GLU A 56 -9.49 -7.24 9.34
N THR A 57 -8.24 -6.78 9.49
CA THR A 57 -7.11 -7.32 8.73
C THR A 57 -6.89 -8.79 9.09
N GLN A 58 -6.92 -9.13 10.38
CA GLN A 58 -6.75 -10.51 10.84
C GLN A 58 -7.89 -11.41 10.37
N ALA A 59 -9.14 -10.92 10.45
CA ALA A 59 -10.32 -11.64 9.98
C ALA A 59 -10.23 -11.90 8.47
N PHE A 60 -9.84 -10.89 7.68
CA PHE A 60 -9.63 -11.02 6.24
C PHE A 60 -8.60 -12.11 5.92
N PHE A 61 -7.40 -12.05 6.48
CA PHE A 61 -6.36 -13.05 6.20
C PHE A 61 -6.73 -14.44 6.73
N THR A 62 -7.45 -14.53 7.85
CA THR A 62 -7.96 -15.82 8.35
C THR A 62 -8.93 -16.45 7.36
N ARG A 63 -9.85 -15.65 6.80
CA ARG A 63 -10.78 -16.10 5.77
C ARG A 63 -10.05 -16.55 4.50
N VAL A 64 -9.16 -15.72 3.96
CA VAL A 64 -8.39 -16.05 2.75
C VAL A 64 -7.59 -17.35 2.94
N ARG A 65 -6.95 -17.53 4.10
CA ARG A 65 -6.23 -18.77 4.42
C ARG A 65 -7.15 -19.99 4.49
N GLY A 66 -8.38 -19.84 4.97
CA GLY A 66 -9.37 -20.92 5.02
C GLY A 66 -9.91 -21.30 3.65
N GLU A 67 -10.16 -20.32 2.79
CA GLU A 67 -10.71 -20.52 1.44
C GLU A 67 -9.64 -20.94 0.42
N LYS A 68 -8.54 -20.19 0.34
CA LYS A 68 -7.45 -20.35 -0.64
C LYS A 68 -6.09 -20.00 -0.01
N PRO A 69 -5.44 -20.95 0.70
CA PRO A 69 -4.21 -20.70 1.47
C PRO A 69 -3.01 -20.09 0.71
N LYS A 70 -2.96 -20.28 -0.62
CA LYS A 70 -1.86 -19.82 -1.49
C LYS A 70 -2.28 -18.69 -2.44
N ALA A 71 -3.46 -18.10 -2.26
CA ALA A 71 -3.91 -16.99 -3.08
C ALA A 71 -3.00 -15.77 -2.95
N ASP A 72 -2.78 -15.03 -4.02
CA ASP A 72 -2.02 -13.78 -3.94
C ASP A 72 -2.91 -12.66 -3.39
N VAL A 73 -2.36 -11.82 -2.51
CA VAL A 73 -3.09 -10.74 -1.83
C VAL A 73 -2.44 -9.40 -2.14
N VAL A 74 -3.24 -8.44 -2.60
CA VAL A 74 -2.84 -7.03 -2.64
C VAL A 74 -3.38 -6.33 -1.40
N VAL A 75 -2.50 -5.70 -0.63
CA VAL A 75 -2.89 -4.87 0.51
C VAL A 75 -2.57 -3.43 0.18
N LEU A 76 -3.56 -2.54 0.24
CA LEU A 76 -3.37 -1.11 0.10
C LEU A 76 -3.57 -0.44 1.46
N PHE A 77 -2.67 0.44 1.86
CA PHE A 77 -2.94 1.50 2.82
C PHE A 77 -2.85 2.86 2.13
N THR A 78 -3.91 3.66 2.23
CA THR A 78 -3.89 5.10 1.93
C THR A 78 -4.22 5.89 3.20
N GLY A 79 -3.37 6.83 3.58
CA GLY A 79 -3.59 7.60 4.80
C GLY A 79 -2.38 8.41 5.25
N HIS A 80 -2.43 8.83 6.51
CA HIS A 80 -1.29 9.50 7.16
C HIS A 80 -0.20 8.50 7.55
N GLY A 81 1.05 8.95 7.50
CA GLY A 81 2.23 8.12 7.75
C GLY A 81 3.32 8.86 8.49
N GLY A 82 4.18 8.09 9.16
CA GLY A 82 5.35 8.55 9.91
C GLY A 82 6.49 7.56 9.77
N LYS A 83 7.66 7.93 10.28
CA LYS A 83 8.81 7.01 10.30
C LYS A 83 8.46 5.77 11.13
N GLY A 84 8.47 4.60 10.50
CA GLY A 84 8.18 3.31 11.13
C GLY A 84 6.71 2.99 11.40
N SER A 85 5.77 3.88 11.03
CA SER A 85 4.35 3.69 11.32
C SER A 85 3.41 4.35 10.31
N PHE A 86 2.16 3.91 10.30
CA PHE A 86 1.04 4.60 9.66
C PHE A 86 -0.01 4.97 10.70
N PHE A 87 -0.87 5.95 10.37
CA PHE A 87 -1.84 6.52 11.30
C PHE A 87 -3.25 6.34 10.73
N PRO A 88 -3.85 5.14 10.84
CA PRO A 88 -5.17 4.89 10.30
C PRO A 88 -6.25 5.77 10.94
N ASN A 89 -6.09 6.13 12.22
CA ASN A 89 -6.98 7.06 12.91
C ASN A 89 -6.22 7.91 13.93
N ARG A 90 -5.18 8.62 13.47
CA ARG A 90 -4.27 9.47 14.29
C ARG A 90 -3.47 8.75 15.38
N SER A 91 -3.82 7.51 15.69
CA SER A 91 -3.03 6.59 16.51
C SER A 91 -2.03 5.87 15.62
N ALA A 92 -0.76 5.83 16.03
CA ALA A 92 0.29 5.12 15.31
C ALA A 92 0.02 3.61 15.31
N LEU A 93 0.24 2.97 14.17
CA LEU A 93 0.37 1.52 14.02
C LEU A 93 1.71 1.23 13.36
N GLY A 94 2.54 0.38 14.00
CA GLY A 94 3.86 0.05 13.48
C GLY A 94 3.78 -0.79 12.21
N TYR A 95 4.67 -0.53 11.25
CA TYR A 95 4.75 -1.37 10.04
C TYR A 95 5.10 -2.82 10.37
N ARG A 96 5.87 -3.06 11.44
CA ARG A 96 6.22 -4.40 11.92
C ARG A 96 5.00 -5.18 12.39
N ASP A 97 4.06 -4.53 13.07
CA ASP A 97 2.83 -5.15 13.56
C ASP A 97 1.96 -5.62 12.38
N MET A 98 1.84 -4.77 11.35
CA MET A 98 1.17 -5.14 10.09
C MET A 98 1.89 -6.30 9.38
N ALA A 99 3.22 -6.25 9.28
CA ALA A 99 4.00 -7.32 8.65
C ALA A 99 3.86 -8.66 9.38
N GLN A 100 3.78 -8.66 10.72
CA GLN A 100 3.54 -9.85 11.53
C GLN A 100 2.14 -10.44 11.31
N LEU A 101 1.12 -9.59 11.22
CA LEU A 101 -0.26 -10.01 11.02
C LEU A 101 -0.43 -10.82 9.73
N ILE A 102 0.27 -10.41 8.67
CA ILE A 102 0.21 -11.09 7.36
C ILE A 102 1.25 -12.21 7.22
N ALA A 103 2.10 -12.44 8.22
CA ALA A 103 3.31 -13.25 8.05
C ALA A 103 3.06 -14.74 7.76
N GLU A 104 1.95 -15.24 8.30
CA GLU A 104 1.54 -16.64 8.16
C GLU A 104 0.84 -16.94 6.83
N HIS A 105 0.62 -15.93 5.99
CA HIS A 105 0.05 -16.15 4.66
C HIS A 105 1.08 -16.82 3.74
N ARG A 106 0.67 -17.88 3.04
CA ARG A 106 1.56 -18.69 2.19
C ARG A 106 1.60 -18.23 0.74
N GLY A 107 0.61 -17.47 0.29
CA GLY A 107 0.61 -16.84 -1.04
C GLY A 107 1.50 -15.60 -1.10
N GLY A 108 1.64 -15.00 -2.29
CA GLY A 108 2.34 -13.73 -2.43
C GLY A 108 1.53 -12.59 -1.81
N VAL A 109 2.20 -11.64 -1.15
CA VAL A 109 1.60 -10.40 -0.68
C VAL A 109 2.30 -9.19 -1.31
N LEU A 110 1.53 -8.33 -1.97
CA LEU A 110 1.95 -7.02 -2.44
C LEU A 110 1.36 -5.95 -1.53
N PHE A 111 2.21 -5.26 -0.77
CA PHE A 111 1.81 -4.15 0.10
C PHE A 111 2.07 -2.81 -0.60
N LEU A 112 1.02 -2.03 -0.83
CA LEU A 112 1.05 -0.70 -1.42
C LEU A 112 0.84 0.33 -0.31
N ASN A 113 1.79 1.24 -0.12
CA ASN A 113 1.78 2.21 0.98
C ASN A 113 1.74 3.66 0.47
N GLU A 114 0.55 4.23 0.42
CA GLU A 114 0.29 5.63 0.10
C GLU A 114 0.19 6.47 1.38
N SER A 115 1.36 6.78 1.94
CA SER A 115 1.49 7.65 3.11
C SER A 115 2.86 8.33 3.16
N CYS A 116 2.96 9.38 3.97
CA CYS A 116 4.24 10.06 4.22
C CYS A 116 5.24 9.11 4.88
N TYR A 117 6.53 9.24 4.53
CA TYR A 117 7.61 8.41 5.08
C TYR A 117 7.43 6.90 4.85
N SER A 118 6.61 6.52 3.87
CA SER A 118 6.19 5.13 3.65
C SER A 118 7.36 4.22 3.28
N GLY A 119 8.46 4.75 2.74
CA GLY A 119 9.70 4.00 2.50
C GLY A 119 10.22 3.27 3.74
N SER A 120 9.96 3.79 4.93
CA SER A 120 10.33 3.13 6.19
C SER A 120 9.59 1.81 6.46
N SER A 121 8.55 1.47 5.68
CA SER A 121 7.87 0.18 5.78
C SER A 121 8.65 -0.96 5.12
N VAL A 122 9.53 -0.69 4.15
CA VAL A 122 10.24 -1.73 3.39
C VAL A 122 11.03 -2.64 4.33
N LYS A 123 11.93 -2.04 5.12
CA LYS A 123 12.74 -2.77 6.10
C LYS A 123 11.90 -3.51 7.13
N ALA A 124 10.79 -2.91 7.58
CA ALA A 124 9.91 -3.56 8.56
C ALA A 124 9.27 -4.85 8.03
N PHE A 125 8.97 -4.93 6.73
CA PHE A 125 8.44 -6.13 6.09
C PHE A 125 9.51 -7.16 5.75
N GLU A 126 10.75 -6.72 5.44
CA GLU A 126 11.92 -7.59 5.24
C GLU A 126 12.37 -8.27 6.55
N ASP A 127 12.39 -7.51 7.65
CA ASP A 127 12.85 -8.00 8.96
C ASP A 127 11.91 -9.03 9.60
N VAL A 128 10.67 -9.18 9.11
CA VAL A 128 9.69 -10.14 9.62
C VAL A 128 9.69 -11.39 8.74
N PRO A 129 10.08 -12.58 9.26
CA PRO A 129 10.02 -13.82 8.50
C PRO A 129 8.62 -14.10 7.94
N ALA A 130 8.55 -14.62 6.71
CA ALA A 130 7.31 -14.85 5.97
C ALA A 130 7.20 -16.28 5.47
N LEU A 131 5.98 -16.85 5.46
CA LEU A 131 5.75 -18.11 4.77
C LEU A 131 5.64 -17.95 3.24
N GLY A 132 5.21 -16.78 2.77
CA GLY A 132 5.07 -16.43 1.35
C GLY A 132 5.97 -15.27 0.90
N LYS A 133 6.00 -15.01 -0.41
CA LYS A 133 6.74 -13.87 -0.98
C LYS A 133 6.08 -12.55 -0.54
N ARG A 134 6.90 -11.53 -0.24
CA ARG A 134 6.41 -10.18 0.04
C ARG A 134 7.07 -9.16 -0.86
N GLN A 135 6.28 -8.22 -1.35
CA GLN A 135 6.74 -7.04 -2.07
C GLN A 135 6.10 -5.82 -1.46
N VAL A 136 6.86 -4.74 -1.34
CA VAL A 136 6.39 -3.46 -0.79
C VAL A 136 6.65 -2.39 -1.85
N ILE A 137 5.62 -1.62 -2.20
CA ILE A 137 5.74 -0.44 -3.06
C ILE A 137 5.24 0.76 -2.27
N THR A 138 6.09 1.77 -2.15
CA THR A 138 5.85 2.95 -1.31
C THR A 138 5.71 4.22 -2.14
N SER A 139 4.88 5.13 -1.67
CA SER A 139 4.67 6.45 -2.28
C SER A 139 5.83 7.42 -2.06
N SER A 140 6.62 7.24 -0.99
CA SER A 140 7.74 8.13 -0.62
C SER A 140 8.96 7.34 -0.10
N GLN A 141 10.13 7.98 0.00
CA GLN A 141 11.26 7.48 0.81
C GLN A 141 10.93 7.50 2.30
N GLU A 142 11.80 6.92 3.13
CA GLU A 142 11.69 6.94 4.61
C GLU A 142 11.78 8.35 5.24
N ASP A 143 12.29 9.33 4.51
CA ASP A 143 12.52 10.71 4.94
C ASP A 143 11.78 11.74 4.07
N GLU A 144 10.84 11.29 3.24
CA GLU A 144 10.12 12.10 2.26
C GLU A 144 8.61 12.18 2.58
N LEU A 145 8.02 13.37 2.40
CA LEU A 145 6.58 13.57 2.45
C LEU A 145 5.94 13.22 1.11
N THR A 146 4.70 12.71 1.14
CA THR A 146 3.88 12.55 -0.07
C THR A 146 2.70 13.51 -0.04
N TYR A 147 2.17 13.84 -1.22
CA TYR A 147 1.05 14.77 -1.38
C TYR A 147 -0.02 14.20 -2.30
N GLY A 148 -1.17 13.84 -1.71
CA GLY A 148 -2.37 13.37 -2.42
C GLY A 148 -2.19 12.00 -3.11
N GLY A 149 -3.28 11.51 -3.70
CA GLY A 149 -3.38 10.22 -4.40
C GLY A 149 -2.56 10.05 -5.70
N ILE A 150 -1.51 10.84 -5.90
CA ILE A 150 -0.71 10.84 -7.15
C ILE A 150 0.01 9.50 -7.33
N PHE A 151 0.39 8.86 -6.23
CA PHE A 151 1.12 7.60 -6.27
C PHE A 151 0.25 6.49 -6.87
N LEU A 152 -0.98 6.29 -6.38
CA LEU A 152 -1.88 5.29 -6.93
C LEU A 152 -2.25 5.56 -8.39
N ASP A 153 -2.51 6.82 -8.74
CA ASP A 153 -2.82 7.19 -10.13
C ASP A 153 -1.67 6.83 -11.07
N ARG A 154 -0.42 7.10 -10.65
CA ARG A 154 0.79 6.74 -11.42
C ARG A 154 1.02 5.24 -11.48
N LEU A 155 0.78 4.53 -10.39
CA LEU A 155 0.92 3.08 -10.32
C LEU A 155 -0.05 2.40 -11.29
N VAL A 156 -1.33 2.75 -11.21
CA VAL A 156 -2.38 2.26 -12.11
C VAL A 156 -2.06 2.61 -13.56
N ALA A 157 -1.64 3.84 -13.83
CA ALA A 157 -1.27 4.27 -15.18
C ALA A 157 -0.08 3.47 -15.74
N SER A 158 0.93 3.18 -14.91
CA SER A 158 2.07 2.35 -15.32
C SER A 158 1.64 0.94 -15.72
N TYR A 159 0.71 0.34 -14.99
CA TYR A 159 0.14 -0.96 -15.32
C TYR A 159 -0.65 -0.91 -16.64
N ARG A 160 -1.58 0.05 -16.77
CA ARG A 160 -2.39 0.25 -17.99
C ARG A 160 -1.53 0.37 -19.25
N TRP A 161 -0.42 1.09 -19.16
CA TRP A 161 0.47 1.33 -20.29
C TRP A 161 1.63 0.34 -20.40
N ARG A 162 1.68 -0.67 -19.53
CA ARG A 162 2.79 -1.65 -19.45
C ARG A 162 4.16 -0.98 -19.36
N LEU A 163 4.22 0.16 -18.67
CA LEU A 163 5.45 0.88 -18.43
C LEU A 163 6.06 0.41 -17.10
N PRO A 164 7.40 0.33 -17.00
CA PRO A 164 8.04 0.15 -15.70
C PRO A 164 7.56 1.24 -14.74
N PHE A 165 7.06 0.84 -13.57
CA PHE A 165 6.78 1.81 -12.53
C PHE A 165 8.11 2.34 -12.01
N ARG A 166 8.44 3.58 -12.37
CA ARG A 166 9.59 4.31 -11.85
C ARG A 166 9.08 5.40 -10.94
N ARG A 167 9.47 5.33 -9.67
CA ARG A 167 9.17 6.37 -8.70
C ARG A 167 9.93 7.63 -9.12
N ARG A 168 9.21 8.69 -9.48
CA ARG A 168 9.82 10.02 -9.58
C ARG A 168 9.97 10.54 -8.16
N THR A 169 11.18 10.93 -7.79
CA THR A 169 11.41 11.72 -6.57
C THR A 169 10.53 12.97 -6.67
N ILE A 170 9.64 13.19 -5.70
CA ILE A 170 8.96 14.47 -5.62
C ILE A 170 10.03 15.42 -5.08
N GLY A 171 10.59 16.25 -5.96
CA GLY A 171 11.50 17.30 -5.53
C GLY A 171 10.87 18.04 -4.35
N THR A 172 11.59 18.13 -3.24
CA THR A 172 11.15 18.85 -2.04
C THR A 172 10.66 20.23 -2.46
N VAL A 173 9.37 20.50 -2.24
CA VAL A 173 8.84 21.84 -2.46
C VAL A 173 9.36 22.71 -1.33
N GLU A 174 10.42 23.45 -1.58
CA GLU A 174 10.84 24.54 -0.72
C GLU A 174 9.73 25.59 -0.72
N ILE A 175 8.96 25.69 0.37
CA ILE A 175 8.01 26.79 0.57
C ILE A 175 8.84 28.02 1.00
N VAL A 176 9.45 28.68 0.02
CA VAL A 176 10.05 30.01 0.21
C VAL A 176 8.97 31.03 -0.16
N GLY A 177 8.36 31.64 0.86
CA GLY A 177 7.52 32.85 0.74
C GLY A 177 6.58 32.91 -0.46
N LYS A 178 5.35 32.39 -0.33
CA LYS A 178 4.21 32.64 -1.26
C LYS A 178 4.46 32.43 -2.78
N GLN A 179 5.49 31.67 -3.19
CA GLN A 179 5.63 31.23 -4.58
C GLN A 179 5.99 29.74 -4.65
N ILE A 180 5.17 28.97 -5.33
CA ILE A 180 5.42 27.54 -5.60
C ILE A 180 6.37 27.48 -6.80
N VAL A 181 7.65 27.20 -6.56
CA VAL A 181 8.62 26.88 -7.61
C VAL A 181 8.77 25.36 -7.67
N ARG A 182 8.40 24.75 -8.81
CA ARG A 182 8.59 23.32 -9.05
C ARG A 182 9.97 23.11 -9.70
N SER A 183 10.92 22.50 -9.01
CA SER A 183 12.12 21.94 -9.66
C SER A 183 11.94 20.44 -9.86
N ALA A 184 12.13 19.97 -11.09
CA ALA A 184 12.16 18.55 -11.41
C ALA A 184 13.63 18.11 -11.54
N GLN A 185 14.08 17.19 -10.69
CA GLN A 185 15.40 16.58 -10.82
C GLN A 185 15.35 15.07 -10.50
N GLY A 186 15.85 14.28 -11.45
CA GLY A 186 16.43 12.95 -11.23
C GLY A 186 15.49 11.75 -11.36
N ASP A 187 15.57 11.04 -12.48
CA ASP A 187 15.11 9.65 -12.60
C ASP A 187 16.02 8.74 -11.76
N MET A 188 15.53 8.21 -10.65
CA MET A 188 16.22 7.15 -9.90
C MET A 188 15.54 5.80 -10.19
N PRO A 189 16.28 4.76 -10.59
CA PRO A 189 15.73 3.43 -10.80
C PRO A 189 15.28 2.81 -9.48
N VAL A 190 14.10 2.19 -9.46
CA VAL A 190 13.66 1.30 -8.38
C VAL A 190 14.47 0.01 -8.49
N ARG A 191 15.20 -0.38 -7.43
CA ARG A 191 15.77 -1.73 -7.33
C ARG A 191 14.64 -2.71 -7.08
N ILE A 192 14.40 -3.58 -8.05
CA ILE A 192 13.71 -4.85 -7.82
C ILE A 192 14.82 -5.81 -7.42
N GLU A 193 15.00 -6.08 -6.14
CA GLU A 193 15.90 -7.16 -5.71
C GLU A 193 15.17 -8.48 -5.93
N GLU A 194 15.47 -9.13 -7.05
CA GLU A 194 15.09 -10.52 -7.27
C GLU A 194 15.84 -11.37 -6.24
N GLY A 195 15.09 -12.01 -5.34
CA GLY A 195 15.65 -12.97 -4.39
C GLY A 195 16.36 -14.09 -5.15
N VAL A 196 17.67 -14.21 -4.88
CA VAL A 196 18.56 -15.24 -5.39
C VAL A 196 18.07 -16.61 -4.92
N GLU A 197 18.13 -17.58 -5.85
CA GLU A 197 17.76 -19.00 -5.70
C GLU A 197 18.40 -19.72 -4.50
#